data_AF-A0A165X0E7-F1
#
_entry.id   AF-A0A165X0E7-F1
#
_cell.length_a   1.000
_cell.length_b   1.000
_cell.length_c   1.000
_cell.angle_alpha   90.00
_cell.angle_beta   90.00
_cell.angle_gamma   90.00
#
_symmetry.space_group_name_H-M   'P 1'
#
loop_
_entity.id
_entity.type
_entity.pdbx_description
1 polymer ?
#
loop_
_entity_poly.entity_id
_entity_poly.type
_entity_poly.pdbx_seq_one_letter_code
_entity_poly.pdbx_strand_id
1 'polypeptide(L)'
;MWDSIQARAPTYFVEYLQEYWMGQDWLEKWTAMHRVGRDILSQSNTNMLIEVFHHVLKGTFLEGQQNRRVDDLIHILLSDCIKHYVLRQIRQEAGFEGRDL
;
A
#
# COMPACT_ATOMS: atom_id res chain seq x y z
N MET A 1 1.49 -24.45 -13.34
CA MET A 1 2.23 -23.17 -13.17
C MET A 1 3.25 -23.28 -12.05
N TRP A 2 2.90 -23.90 -10.91
CA TRP A 2 3.84 -24.15 -9.82
C TRP A 2 4.94 -25.16 -10.18
N ASP A 3 4.59 -26.27 -10.82
CA ASP A 3 5.56 -27.32 -11.21
C ASP A 3 6.63 -26.80 -12.19
N SER A 4 6.26 -25.88 -13.09
CA SER A 4 7.19 -25.22 -14.01
C SER A 4 8.15 -24.25 -13.33
N ILE A 5 7.78 -23.70 -12.16
CA ILE A 5 8.63 -22.83 -11.35
C ILE A 5 9.61 -23.68 -10.54
N GLN A 6 9.12 -24.77 -9.94
CA GLN A 6 9.96 -25.72 -9.19
C GLN A 6 11.06 -26.35 -10.07
N ALA A 7 10.76 -26.60 -11.35
CA ALA A 7 11.74 -27.14 -12.30
C ALA A 7 12.86 -26.16 -12.68
N ARG A 8 12.67 -24.84 -12.49
CA ARG A 8 13.61 -23.78 -12.89
C ARG A 8 14.30 -23.10 -11.71
N ALA A 9 13.66 -23.12 -10.54
CA ALA A 9 14.17 -22.44 -9.37
C ALA A 9 15.18 -23.32 -8.61
N PRO A 10 16.22 -22.71 -8.01
CA PRO A 10 17.12 -23.42 -7.11
C PRO A 10 16.37 -24.06 -5.93
N THR A 11 16.83 -25.22 -5.47
CA THR A 11 16.16 -26.00 -4.42
C THR A 11 15.96 -25.20 -3.12
N TYR A 12 16.97 -24.44 -2.69
CA TYR A 12 16.87 -23.59 -1.49
C TYR A 12 15.76 -22.53 -1.58
N PHE A 13 15.48 -22.04 -2.80
CA PHE A 13 14.43 -21.04 -3.00
C PHE A 13 13.05 -21.69 -2.92
N VAL A 14 12.90 -22.91 -3.46
CA VAL A 14 11.65 -23.67 -3.37
C VAL A 14 11.35 -24.04 -1.93
N GLU A 15 12.36 -24.52 -1.18
CA GLU A 15 12.25 -24.84 0.24
C GLU A 15 11.83 -23.63 1.06
N TYR A 16 12.49 -22.48 0.86
CA TYR A 16 12.12 -21.22 1.50
C TYR A 16 10.68 -20.80 1.19
N LEU A 17 10.27 -20.88 -0.08
CA LEU A 17 8.91 -20.48 -0.46
C LEU A 17 7.87 -21.43 0.14
N GLN A 18 8.17 -22.73 0.22
CA GLN A 18 7.28 -23.71 0.84
C GLN A 18 7.13 -23.49 2.34
N GLU A 19 8.24 -23.27 3.05
CA GLU A 19 8.27 -23.10 4.51
C GLU A 19 7.61 -21.78 4.96
N TYR A 20 7.90 -20.67 4.28
CA TYR A 20 7.53 -19.33 4.75
C TYR A 20 6.33 -18.71 4.03
N TRP A 21 5.95 -19.21 2.86
CA TRP A 21 4.88 -18.61 2.05
C TRP A 21 3.75 -19.58 1.71
N MET A 22 4.04 -20.87 1.48
CA MET A 22 3.01 -21.86 1.14
C MET A 22 2.51 -22.70 2.31
N GLY A 23 3.08 -22.54 3.50
CA GLY A 23 2.56 -23.17 4.71
C GLY A 23 1.12 -22.76 5.00
N GLN A 24 0.32 -23.68 5.53
CA GLN A 24 -1.09 -23.43 5.89
C GLN A 24 -1.25 -22.19 6.80
N ASP A 25 -0.32 -21.99 7.73
CA ASP A 25 -0.31 -20.85 8.66
C ASP A 25 -0.07 -19.49 7.99
N TRP A 26 0.56 -19.50 6.81
CA TRP A 26 0.85 -18.30 6.02
C TRP A 26 -0.28 -18.02 5.02
N LEU A 27 -0.85 -19.07 4.42
CA LEU A 27 -1.92 -18.98 3.43
C LEU A 27 -3.05 -18.06 3.92
N GLU A 28 -3.50 -18.23 5.16
CA GLU A 28 -4.56 -17.40 5.75
C GLU A 28 -4.19 -15.92 5.88
N LYS A 29 -2.90 -15.59 6.01
CA LYS A 29 -2.41 -14.22 6.21
C LYS A 29 -2.31 -13.44 4.90
N TRP A 30 -1.87 -14.09 3.82
CA TRP A 30 -1.63 -13.41 2.54
C TRP A 30 -2.73 -13.63 1.50
N THR A 31 -3.52 -14.71 1.57
CA THR A 31 -4.59 -14.94 0.60
C THR A 31 -5.84 -14.12 0.90
N ALA A 32 -6.39 -13.48 -0.13
CA ALA A 32 -7.59 -12.67 -0.01
C ALA A 32 -8.83 -13.49 0.38
N MET A 33 -8.88 -14.78 0.00
CA MET A 33 -10.02 -15.67 0.26
C MET A 33 -10.24 -15.99 1.74
N HIS A 34 -9.18 -15.93 2.56
CA HIS A 34 -9.28 -16.19 4.00
C HIS A 34 -9.55 -14.93 4.84
N ARG A 35 -9.68 -13.75 4.20
CA ARG A 35 -9.97 -12.47 4.86
C ARG A 35 -11.49 -12.24 5.02
N VAL A 36 -12.23 -13.24 5.50
CA VAL A 36 -13.70 -13.16 5.68
C VAL A 36 -14.03 -12.61 7.07
N GLY A 37 -14.96 -11.65 7.17
CA GLY A 37 -15.46 -11.14 8.45
C GLY A 37 -14.66 -10.01 9.12
N ARG A 38 -13.71 -9.38 8.41
CA ARG A 38 -13.02 -8.18 8.91
C ARG A 38 -13.81 -6.92 8.52
N ASP A 39 -14.21 -6.13 9.52
CA ASP A 39 -14.80 -4.79 9.39
C ASP A 39 -13.82 -3.81 8.72
N ILE A 40 -14.30 -2.73 8.10
CA ILE A 40 -13.47 -1.75 7.36
C ILE A 40 -12.36 -1.12 8.22
N LEU A 41 -12.57 -1.06 9.54
CA LEU A 41 -11.56 -0.62 10.51
C LEU A 41 -10.46 -1.67 10.78
N SER A 42 -10.72 -2.93 10.44
CA SER A 42 -9.81 -4.07 10.54
C SER A 42 -9.34 -4.60 9.18
N GLN A 43 -9.97 -4.16 8.08
CA GLN A 43 -9.47 -4.21 6.71
C GLN A 43 -8.52 -3.05 6.45
N SER A 44 -7.54 -2.88 7.32
CA SER A 44 -6.45 -2.04 6.92
C SER A 44 -5.50 -2.89 6.10
N ASN A 45 -5.64 -2.80 4.78
CA ASN A 45 -4.46 -2.70 3.92
C ASN A 45 -3.72 -1.39 4.29
N THR A 46 -3.49 -1.12 5.59
CA THR A 46 -2.86 0.09 6.13
C THR A 46 -1.53 0.25 5.44
N ASN A 47 -0.78 -0.85 5.31
CA ASN A 47 0.48 -0.81 4.58
C ASN A 47 0.28 -0.30 3.16
N MET A 48 -0.62 -0.85 2.34
CA MET A 48 -0.71 -0.37 0.96
C MET A 48 -1.25 1.05 0.84
N LEU A 49 -2.29 1.43 1.59
CA LEU A 49 -2.85 2.79 1.51
C LEU A 49 -1.90 3.84 2.11
N ILE A 50 -1.25 3.52 3.23
CA ILE A 50 -0.24 4.40 3.84
C ILE A 50 1.03 4.43 2.97
N GLU A 51 1.45 3.32 2.36
CA GLU A 51 2.58 3.29 1.42
C GLU A 51 2.27 4.12 0.17
N VAL A 52 1.09 3.96 -0.42
CA VAL A 52 0.66 4.78 -1.57
C VAL A 52 0.59 6.26 -1.17
N PHE A 53 -0.01 6.58 -0.02
CA PHE A 53 -0.01 7.95 0.50
C PHE A 53 1.41 8.46 0.74
N HIS A 54 2.30 7.65 1.32
CA HIS A 54 3.68 8.01 1.58
C HIS A 54 4.47 8.23 0.28
N HIS A 55 4.20 7.45 -0.77
CA HIS A 55 4.75 7.68 -2.10
C HIS A 55 4.30 9.02 -2.68
N VAL A 56 3.01 9.35 -2.55
CA VAL A 56 2.45 10.64 -2.98
C VAL A 56 3.03 11.79 -2.14
N LEU A 57 3.11 11.64 -0.82
CA LEU A 57 3.72 12.58 0.11
C LEU A 57 5.16 12.88 -0.29
N LYS A 58 5.96 11.83 -0.48
CA LYS A 58 7.36 11.93 -0.87
C LYS A 58 7.53 12.57 -2.25
N GLY A 59 6.76 12.14 -3.25
CA GLY A 59 6.92 12.58 -4.63
C GLY A 59 6.35 13.98 -4.91
N THR A 60 5.19 14.30 -4.32
CA THR A 60 4.41 15.50 -4.66
C THR A 60 4.67 16.65 -3.70
N PHE A 61 4.89 16.36 -2.41
CA PHE A 61 4.95 17.39 -1.36
C PHE A 61 6.34 17.53 -0.73
N LEU A 62 7.15 16.47 -0.72
CA LEU A 62 8.51 16.50 -0.17
C LEU A 62 9.61 16.57 -1.24
N GLU A 63 9.26 16.72 -2.53
CA GLU A 63 10.22 16.83 -3.65
C GLU A 63 11.24 15.67 -3.71
N GLY A 64 10.86 14.47 -3.25
CA GLY A 64 11.73 13.31 -3.20
C GLY A 64 12.69 13.25 -2.00
N GLN A 65 12.71 14.27 -1.13
CA GLN A 65 13.52 14.30 0.09
C GLN A 65 13.03 13.27 1.11
N GLN A 66 13.96 12.54 1.73
CA GLN A 66 13.62 11.37 2.57
C GLN A 66 13.41 11.68 4.05
N ASN A 67 13.85 12.84 4.55
CA ASN A 67 13.68 13.22 5.96
C ASN A 67 13.47 14.72 6.09
N ARG A 68 12.36 15.10 6.73
CA ARG A 68 12.11 16.46 7.18
C ARG A 68 11.93 16.49 8.69
N ARG A 69 12.15 17.66 9.28
CA ARG A 69 11.86 17.89 10.69
C ARG A 69 10.37 17.70 10.94
N VAL A 70 9.98 17.16 12.09
CA VAL A 70 8.59 16.80 12.38
C VAL A 70 7.65 18.01 12.30
N ASP A 71 8.08 19.18 12.75
CA ASP A 71 7.34 20.45 12.65
C ASP A 71 7.11 20.88 11.19
N ASP A 72 8.13 20.78 10.34
CA ASP A 72 8.00 21.09 8.91
C ASP A 72 7.08 20.08 8.20
N LEU A 73 7.18 18.80 8.56
CA LEU A 73 6.27 17.76 8.07
C LEU A 73 4.81 18.04 8.47
N ILE A 74 4.56 18.40 9.73
CA ILE A 74 3.22 18.77 10.21
C ILE A 74 2.71 19.99 9.44
N HIS A 75 3.57 20.99 9.22
CA HIS A 75 3.20 22.17 8.45
C HIS A 75 2.79 21.82 7.02
N ILE A 76 3.55 20.98 6.32
CA ILE A 76 3.26 20.54 4.95
C ILE A 76 1.96 19.73 4.90
N LEU A 77 1.78 18.80 5.84
CA LEU A 77 0.56 17.98 5.92
C LEU A 77 -0.69 18.85 6.10
N LEU A 78 -0.64 19.85 6.98
CA LEU A 78 -1.78 20.72 7.25
C LEU A 78 -2.00 21.77 6.17
N SER A 79 -0.92 22.31 5.60
CA SER A 79 -0.99 23.47 4.69
C SER A 79 -1.18 23.05 3.24
N ASP A 80 -0.43 22.05 2.79
CA ASP A 80 -0.31 21.72 1.37
C ASP A 80 -1.09 20.45 1.04
N CYS A 81 -0.96 19.40 1.85
CA CYS A 81 -1.69 18.15 1.61
C CYS A 81 -3.21 18.37 1.72
N ILE A 82 -3.70 19.02 2.77
CA ILE A 82 -5.15 19.29 2.91
C ILE A 82 -5.68 20.09 1.71
N LYS A 83 -5.00 21.18 1.31
CA LYS A 83 -5.42 21.99 0.15
C LYS A 83 -5.46 21.17 -1.12
N HIS A 84 -4.46 20.32 -1.34
CA HIS A 84 -4.41 19.45 -2.51
C HIS A 84 -5.60 18.48 -2.55
N TYR A 85 -5.89 17.79 -1.46
CA TYR A 85 -7.00 16.83 -1.41
C TYR A 85 -8.38 17.49 -1.49
N VAL A 86 -8.56 18.68 -0.90
CA VAL A 86 -9.79 19.46 -1.06
C VAL A 86 -10.00 19.86 -2.53
N LEU A 87 -8.96 20.36 -3.19
CA LEU A 87 -9.05 20.72 -4.61
C LEU A 87 -9.30 19.50 -5.50
N ARG A 88 -8.66 18.37 -5.18
CA ARG A 88 -8.85 17.09 -5.86
C ARG A 88 -10.30 16.61 -5.73
N GLN A 89 -10.87 16.66 -4.54
CA GLN A 89 -12.27 16.29 -4.30
C GLN A 89 -13.23 17.18 -5.11
N ILE A 90 -13.03 18.51 -5.11
CA ILE A 90 -13.85 19.43 -5.91
C ILE A 90 -13.78 19.07 -7.40
N ARG A 91 -12.59 18.70 -7.90
CA ARG A 91 -12.40 18.27 -9.29
C ARG A 91 -13.07 16.94 -9.59
N GLN A 92 -13.02 15.98 -8.66
CA GLN A 92 -13.74 14.71 -8.76
C GLN A 92 -15.25 14.92 -8.82
N GLU A 93 -15.80 15.76 -7.94
CA GLU A 93 -17.23 16.12 -7.91
C GLU A 93 -17.66 16.82 -9.21
N ALA A 94 -16.79 17.63 -9.80
CA ALA A 94 -17.00 18.27 -11.10
C ALA A 94 -16.73 17.34 -12.30
N GLY A 95 -16.32 16.09 -12.08
CA GLY A 95 -16.11 15.07 -13.11
C GLY A 95 -14.78 15.18 -13.86
N PHE A 96 -13.82 15.99 -13.39
CA PHE A 96 -12.50 16.13 -13.98
C PHE A 96 -11.51 15.03 -13.56
N GLU A 97 -11.85 14.26 -12.52
CA GLU A 97 -11.01 13.18 -11.99
C GLU A 97 -11.83 11.90 -11.76
N GLY A 98 -11.20 10.74 -11.92
CA GLY A 98 -11.83 9.43 -11.74
C GLY A 98 -12.16 9.13 -10.28
N ARG A 99 -13.07 8.16 -10.05
CA ARG A 99 -13.35 7.65 -8.70
C ARG A 99 -12.08 7.08 -8.08
N ASP A 100 -11.89 7.33 -6.78
CA ASP A 100 -10.81 6.68 -6.03
C ASP A 100 -10.95 5.16 -6.11
N LEU A 101 -9.81 4.47 -6.25
CA LEU A 101 -9.70 3.00 -6.35
C LEU A 101 -10.17 2.30 -5.07
#